data_AF-A0AB33IJ05-F1
#
_entry.id   AF-A0AB33IJ05-F1
#
_cell.length_a   1.000
_cell.length_b   1.000
_cell.length_c   1.000
_cell.angle_alpha   90.00
_cell.angle_beta   90.00
_cell.angle_gamma   90.00
#
_symmetry.space_group_name_H-M   'P 1'
#
loop_
_entity.id
_entity.type
_entity.pdbx_description
1 polymer ?
#
loop_
_entity_poly.entity_id
_entity_poly.type
_entity_poly.pdbx_seq_one_letter_code
_entity_poly.pdbx_strand_id
1 'polypeptide(L)'
;MASAIQKIALNASRDIPFNRLVLSQSNVRRVKAGLSVEELARDIERRGLLQSLNVRPVLNCEGAETGCYEVPAGGRRFRALELLV
;
A
#
# COMPACT_ATOMS: atom_id res chain seq x y z
N MET A 1 38.77 -15.88 4.14
CA MET A 1 38.23 -14.56 4.56
C MET A 1 36.72 -14.70 4.68
N ALA A 2 36.15 -14.45 5.87
CA ALA A 2 34.71 -14.53 6.07
C ALA A 2 34.05 -13.28 5.47
N SER A 3 33.14 -13.47 4.51
CA SER A 3 32.36 -12.38 3.92
C SER A 3 31.48 -11.76 5.02
N ALA A 4 31.60 -10.45 5.23
CA ALA A 4 30.80 -9.75 6.23
C ALA A 4 29.31 -9.89 5.86
N ILE A 5 28.51 -10.37 6.81
CA ILE A 5 27.05 -10.48 6.67
C ILE A 5 26.51 -9.07 6.50
N GLN A 6 26.19 -8.68 5.27
CA GLN A 6 25.53 -7.40 4.98
C GLN A 6 24.13 -7.46 5.60
N LYS A 7 23.90 -6.69 6.65
CA LYS A 7 22.56 -6.54 7.23
C LYS A 7 21.69 -5.81 6.22
N ILE A 8 20.70 -6.51 5.67
CA ILE A 8 19.69 -5.90 4.80
C ILE A 8 18.87 -4.94 5.67
N ALA A 9 18.91 -3.65 5.33
CA ALA A 9 18.04 -2.65 5.94
C ALA A 9 16.65 -2.77 5.31
N LEU A 10 15.66 -3.15 6.11
CA LEU A 10 14.27 -3.15 5.68
C LEU A 10 13.69 -1.75 5.84
N ASN A 11 12.83 -1.34 4.91
CA ASN A 11 12.14 -0.06 5.00
C ASN A 11 11.16 -0.07 6.19
N ALA A 12 11.25 0.95 7.04
CA ALA A 12 10.31 1.13 8.14
C ALA A 12 8.91 1.48 7.61
N SER A 13 7.88 1.14 8.39
CA SER A 13 6.52 1.63 8.13
C SER A 13 6.48 3.15 8.29
N ARG A 14 5.74 3.82 7.41
CA ARG A 14 5.53 5.27 7.46
C ARG A 14 4.04 5.57 7.40
N ASP A 15 3.61 6.53 8.20
CA ASP A 15 2.25 7.06 8.15
C ASP A 15 2.10 7.96 6.92
N ILE A 16 1.16 7.61 6.04
CA ILE A 16 0.88 8.31 4.80
C ILE A 16 -0.63 8.58 4.76
N PRO A 17 -1.05 9.84 4.54
CA PRO A 17 -2.46 10.16 4.47
C PRO A 17 -3.09 9.53 3.22
N PHE A 18 -4.32 9.03 3.36
CA PHE A 18 -5.00 8.25 2.33
C PHE A 18 -5.17 9.02 1.00
N ASN A 19 -5.38 10.34 1.07
CA ASN A 19 -5.51 11.21 -0.10
C ASN A 19 -4.25 11.29 -0.98
N ARG A 20 -3.10 10.81 -0.50
CA ARG A 20 -1.85 10.73 -1.26
C ARG A 20 -1.58 9.34 -1.83
N LEU A 21 -2.45 8.37 -1.56
CA LEU A 21 -2.33 7.01 -2.08
C LEU A 21 -3.10 6.87 -3.40
N VAL A 22 -2.44 6.29 -4.40
CA VAL A 22 -3.02 6.06 -5.73
C VAL A 22 -2.89 4.58 -6.07
N LEU A 23 -3.95 3.96 -6.59
CA LEU A 23 -3.87 2.57 -7.02
C LEU A 23 -2.99 2.46 -8.29
N SER A 24 -1.92 1.67 -8.24
CA SER A 24 -1.04 1.49 -9.40
C SER A 24 -1.71 0.64 -10.49
N GLN A 25 -1.49 1.00 -11.76
CA GLN A 25 -1.93 0.20 -12.92
C GLN A 25 -1.21 -1.16 -12.99
N SER A 26 -0.05 -1.30 -12.33
CA SER A 26 0.67 -2.56 -12.21
C SER A 26 -0.03 -3.60 -11.32
N ASN A 27 -1.13 -3.24 -10.66
CA ASN A 27 -1.93 -4.18 -9.88
C ASN A 27 -2.75 -5.10 -10.81
N VAL A 28 -2.11 -6.15 -11.31
CA VAL A 28 -2.70 -7.09 -12.28
C VAL A 28 -3.84 -7.92 -11.67
N ARG A 29 -3.86 -8.07 -10.33
CA ARG A 29 -4.90 -8.83 -9.62
C ARG A 29 -6.14 -7.96 -9.43
N ARG A 30 -6.87 -7.76 -10.53
CA ARG A 30 -8.23 -7.23 -10.52
C ARG A 30 -9.06 -8.11 -9.61
N VAL A 31 -9.65 -7.50 -8.58
CA VAL A 31 -10.39 -8.16 -7.50
C VAL A 31 -11.28 -9.26 -8.07
N LYS A 32 -11.18 -10.49 -7.55
CA LYS A 32 -12.13 -11.55 -7.86
C LYS A 32 -13.48 -11.05 -7.34
N ALA A 33 -14.31 -10.54 -8.25
CA ALA A 33 -15.56 -9.87 -7.92
C ALA A 33 -16.40 -10.77 -6.99
N GLY A 34 -16.87 -10.20 -5.87
CA GLY A 34 -17.99 -10.79 -5.12
C GLY A 34 -17.75 -11.21 -3.67
N LEU A 35 -16.52 -11.21 -3.13
CA LEU A 35 -16.33 -11.56 -1.72
C LEU A 35 -15.31 -10.66 -1.01
N SER A 36 -15.77 -9.94 0.03
CA SER A 36 -15.00 -9.39 1.17
C SER A 36 -14.16 -8.11 0.98
N VAL A 37 -14.67 -7.06 0.31
CA VAL A 37 -14.10 -5.68 0.48
C VAL A 37 -14.81 -4.95 1.61
N GLU A 38 -16.14 -5.04 1.66
CA GLU A 38 -17.00 -4.41 2.66
C GLU A 38 -16.81 -5.08 4.04
N GLU A 39 -16.70 -6.41 4.06
CA GLU A 39 -16.35 -7.15 5.27
C GLU A 39 -14.94 -6.79 5.76
N LEU A 40 -14.00 -6.60 4.83
CA LEU A 40 -12.65 -6.18 5.15
C LEU A 40 -12.63 -4.73 5.68
N ALA A 41 -13.45 -3.84 5.13
CA ALA A 41 -13.60 -2.47 5.63
C ALA A 41 -14.15 -2.49 7.06
N ARG A 42 -15.18 -3.30 7.33
CA ARG A 42 -15.73 -3.48 8.69
C ARG A 42 -14.70 -4.09 9.65
N ASP A 43 -13.86 -5.02 9.20
CA ASP A 43 -12.79 -5.58 10.03
C ASP A 43 -11.69 -4.54 10.31
N ILE A 44 -11.31 -3.72 9.31
CA ILE A 44 -10.35 -2.61 9.47
C ILE A 44 -10.90 -1.55 10.43
N GLU A 45 -12.18 -1.21 10.35
CA GLU A 45 -12.83 -0.28 11.29
C GLU A 45 -12.76 -0.80 12.73
N ARG A 46 -12.96 -2.11 12.93
CA ARG A 46 -12.98 -2.73 14.26
C ARG A 46 -11.59 -3.00 14.85
N ARG A 47 -10.61 -3.38 14.01
CA ARG A 47 -9.31 -3.90 14.45
C ARG A 47 -8.12 -3.09 13.96
N GLY A 48 -8.34 -2.12 13.08
CA GLY A 48 -7.30 -1.41 12.37
C GLY A 48 -6.67 -2.23 11.25
N LEU A 49 -5.70 -1.62 10.57
CA LEU A 49 -4.98 -2.25 9.47
C LEU A 49 -3.87 -3.17 10.01
N LEU A 50 -4.15 -4.47 10.14
CA LEU A 50 -3.19 -5.46 10.64
C LEU A 50 -1.93 -5.59 9.76
N GLN A 51 -2.06 -5.37 8.45
CA GLN A 51 -0.94 -5.43 7.52
C GLN A 51 -0.92 -4.20 6.63
N SER A 52 0.17 -3.44 6.72
CA SER A 52 0.41 -2.22 5.96
C SER A 52 0.34 -2.44 4.44
N LEU A 53 -0.04 -1.39 3.72
CA LEU A 53 -0.01 -1.37 2.27
C LEU A 53 1.43 -1.30 1.76
N ASN A 54 1.70 -2.01 0.67
CA ASN A 54 2.95 -1.81 -0.05
C ASN A 54 2.77 -0.58 -0.95
N VAL A 55 3.64 0.41 -0.76
CA VAL A 55 3.59 1.68 -1.47
C VAL A 55 4.96 2.01 -2.07
N ARG A 56 4.94 2.76 -3.17
CA ARG A 56 6.14 3.32 -3.79
C ARG A 56 5.90 4.80 -4.07
N PRO A 57 6.89 5.69 -3.87
CA PRO A 57 6.71 7.11 -4.21
C PRO A 57 6.50 7.26 -5.72
N VAL A 58 5.55 8.13 -6.09
CA VAL A 58 5.36 8.53 -7.48
C VAL A 58 6.35 9.64 -7.80
N LEU A 59 7.21 9.38 -8.77
CA LEU A 59 8.19 10.36 -9.26
C LEU A 59 7.57 11.16 -10.42
N ASN A 60 7.82 12.46 -10.45
CA ASN A 60 7.47 13.30 -11.59
C ASN A 60 8.45 13.09 -12.77
N CYS A 61 8.21 13.78 -13.89
CA CYS A 61 9.07 13.72 -15.08
C CYS A 61 10.54 14.13 -14.82
N GLU A 62 10.80 14.84 -13.72
CA GLU A 62 12.13 15.31 -13.32
C GLU A 62 12.77 14.40 -12.25
N GLY A 63 12.12 13.30 -11.88
CA GLY A 63 12.59 12.35 -10.88
C GLY A 63 12.38 12.79 -9.42
N ALA A 64 11.68 13.89 -9.17
CA ALA A 64 11.35 14.36 -7.83
C ALA A 64 10.07 13.68 -7.29
N GLU A 65 10.06 13.42 -5.98
CA GLU A 65 8.90 12.87 -5.29
C GLU A 65 7.73 13.88 -5.34
N THR A 66 6.61 13.46 -5.92
CA THR A 66 5.39 14.29 -5.97
C THR A 66 4.68 14.40 -4.63
N GLY A 67 5.12 13.64 -3.63
CA GLY A 67 4.42 13.45 -2.37
C GLY A 67 3.25 12.46 -2.45
N CYS A 68 2.94 11.95 -3.64
CA CYS A 68 1.99 10.86 -3.86
C CYS A 68 2.70 9.51 -3.83
N TYR A 69 1.97 8.46 -3.47
CA TYR A 69 2.46 7.10 -3.40
C TYR A 69 1.54 6.17 -4.17
N GLU A 70 2.10 5.36 -5.05
CA GLU A 70 1.37 4.33 -5.74
C GLU A 70 1.32 3.03 -4.93
N VAL A 71 0.20 2.31 -5.01
CA VAL A 71 -0.03 1.02 -4.37
C VAL A 71 0.04 -0.08 -5.43
N PRO A 72 1.21 -0.72 -5.67
CA PRO A 72 1.36 -1.82 -6.63
C PRO A 72 0.67 -3.11 -6.18
N ALA A 73 0.60 -3.34 -4.86
CA ALA A 73 0.01 -4.53 -4.27
C ALA A 73 -0.88 -4.17 -3.08
N GLY A 74 -2.03 -4.85 -2.97
CA GLY A 74 -2.97 -4.62 -1.87
C GLY A 74 -4.26 -3.87 -2.27
N GLY A 75 -4.65 -3.92 -3.55
CA GLY A 75 -5.84 -3.21 -4.04
C GLY A 75 -7.13 -3.43 -3.23
N ARG A 76 -7.38 -4.64 -2.70
CA ARG A 76 -8.54 -4.88 -1.82
C ARG A 76 -8.52 -4.06 -0.52
N ARG A 77 -7.35 -3.93 0.10
CA ARG A 77 -7.17 -3.11 1.33
C ARG A 77 -7.29 -1.63 1.01
N PHE A 78 -6.71 -1.20 -0.13
CA PHE A 78 -6.88 0.16 -0.61
C PHE A 78 -8.37 0.51 -0.83
N ARG A 79 -9.12 -0.35 -1.53
CA ARG A 79 -10.58 -0.19 -1.74
C ARG A 79 -11.38 -0.26 -0.43
N ALA A 80 -10.98 -1.10 0.51
CA ALA A 80 -11.63 -1.15 1.82
C ALA A 80 -11.42 0.15 2.62
N LEU A 81 -10.23 0.75 2.52
CA LEU A 81 -9.95 2.07 3.11
C LEU A 81 -10.72 3.20 2.41
N GLU A 82 -10.94 3.13 1.09
CA GLU A 82 -11.82 4.08 0.38
C GLU A 82 -13.26 4.09 0.90
N LEU A 83 -13.73 3.01 1.54
CA LEU A 83 -15.08 2.96 2.12
C LEU A 83 -15.14 3.58 3.53
N LEU A 84 -14.00 3.85 4.15
CA LEU A 84 -13.90 4.35 5.54
C LEU A 84 -13.51 5.84 5.62
N VAL A 85 -13.20 6.48 4.49
CA VAL A 85 -12.73 7.87 4.38
C VAL A 85 -13.64 8.65 3.45
#